data_AF-A0A2G1WXU9-F1
#
_entry.id   AF-A0A2G1WXU9-F1
#
_cell.length_a   1.000
_cell.length_b   1.000
_cell.length_c   1.000
_cell.angle_alpha   90.00
_cell.angle_beta   90.00
_cell.angle_gamma   90.00
#
_symmetry.space_group_name_H-M   'P 1'
#
loop_
_entity.id
_entity.type
_entity.pdbx_description
1 polymer ?
#
loop_
_entity_poly.entity_id
_entity_poly.type
_entity_poly.pdbx_seq_one_letter_code
_entity_poly.pdbx_strand_id
1 'polypeptide(L)'
;MPDTLADEYPEAAPFIAEAVEDHGEEWVLENYYSELYPLSQVMAMPEKDELPFFDPDTDETMSKNEQIEMYEAWAEYRENLRTGTKPDK
;
A
#
# COMPACT_ATOMS: atom_id res chain seq x y z
N MET A 1 17.80 -11.53 8.65
CA MET A 1 18.32 -10.16 8.56
C MET A 1 17.14 -9.24 8.79
N PRO A 2 16.77 -8.93 10.04
CA PRO A 2 15.63 -8.07 10.36
C PRO A 2 16.02 -6.59 10.55
N ASP A 3 17.30 -6.24 10.42
CA ASP A 3 17.81 -4.89 10.72
C ASP A 3 17.80 -3.93 9.51
N THR A 4 17.38 -4.35 8.30
CA THR A 4 17.55 -3.53 7.08
C THR A 4 16.37 -2.60 6.79
N LEU A 5 15.13 -2.96 7.15
CA LEU A 5 13.97 -2.18 6.72
C LEU A 5 13.97 -0.76 7.34
N ALA A 6 14.30 -0.65 8.62
CA ALA A 6 14.39 0.65 9.29
C ALA A 6 15.61 1.48 8.86
N ASP A 7 16.67 0.82 8.39
CA ASP A 7 17.87 1.49 7.87
C ASP A 7 17.63 2.04 6.45
N GLU A 8 16.94 1.29 5.59
CA GLU A 8 16.66 1.67 4.21
C GLU A 8 15.42 2.57 4.09
N TYR A 9 14.43 2.35 4.95
CA TYR A 9 13.15 3.06 4.97
C TYR A 9 12.82 3.61 6.37
N PRO A 10 13.64 4.50 6.92
CA PRO A 10 13.47 5.01 8.29
C PRO A 10 12.14 5.74 8.51
N GLU A 11 11.56 6.33 7.46
CA GLU A 11 10.26 7.02 7.53
C GLU A 11 9.09 6.05 7.43
N ALA A 12 9.17 5.00 6.61
CA ALA A 12 8.08 4.03 6.41
C ALA A 12 8.03 2.95 7.49
N ALA A 13 9.19 2.52 7.97
CA ALA A 13 9.32 1.46 8.98
C ALA A 13 8.42 1.65 10.21
N PRO A 14 8.30 2.85 10.83
CA PRO A 14 7.38 3.03 11.97
C PRO A 14 5.91 2.81 11.60
N PHE A 15 5.46 3.24 10.41
CA PHE A 15 4.07 3.03 9.98
C PHE A 15 3.77 1.55 9.70
N ILE A 16 4.74 0.84 9.11
CA ILE A 16 4.61 -0.60 8.85
C ILE A 16 4.59 -1.36 10.19
N ALA A 17 5.46 -0.98 11.14
CA ALA A 17 5.49 -1.59 12.46
C ALA A 17 4.18 -1.37 13.24
N GLU A 18 3.63 -0.16 13.19
CA GLU A 18 2.32 0.16 13.79
C GLU A 18 1.21 -0.67 13.17
N ALA A 19 1.16 -0.78 11.84
CA ALA A 19 0.16 -1.60 11.15
C ALA A 19 0.27 -3.10 11.50
N VAL A 20 1.50 -3.61 11.65
CA VAL A 20 1.74 -4.99 12.12
C VAL A 20 1.28 -5.17 13.57
N GLU A 21 1.55 -4.20 14.45
CA GLU A 21 1.11 -4.25 15.85
C GLU A 21 -0.42 -4.23 15.98
N ASP A 22 -1.09 -3.38 15.21
CA ASP A 22 -2.53 -3.19 15.29
C ASP A 22 -3.34 -4.29 14.58
N HIS A 23 -2.83 -4.84 13.48
CA HIS A 23 -3.61 -5.71 12.58
C HIS A 23 -2.94 -7.05 12.27
N GLY A 24 -1.62 -7.18 12.47
CA GLY A 24 -0.85 -8.36 12.13
C GLY A 24 -0.24 -8.34 10.73
N GLU A 25 0.78 -9.19 10.52
CA GLU A 25 1.57 -9.26 9.28
C GLU A 25 0.73 -9.64 8.06
N GLU A 26 -0.16 -10.63 8.18
CA GLU A 26 -1.04 -11.09 7.10
C GLU A 26 -1.94 -9.95 6.59
N TRP A 27 -2.51 -9.18 7.50
CA TRP A 27 -3.34 -8.02 7.15
C TRP A 27 -2.52 -6.97 6.39
N VAL A 28 -1.28 -6.72 6.82
CA VAL A 28 -0.38 -5.77 6.16
C VAL A 28 -0.09 -6.21 4.73
N LEU A 29 0.14 -7.50 4.49
CA LEU A 29 0.36 -8.03 3.15
C LEU A 29 -0.87 -7.88 2.27
N GLU A 30 -2.06 -8.19 2.78
CA GLU A 30 -3.32 -8.06 2.04
C GLU A 30 -3.65 -6.60 1.67
N ASN A 31 -3.38 -5.67 2.59
CA ASN A 31 -3.78 -4.27 2.47
C ASN A 31 -2.63 -3.34 2.09
N TYR A 32 -1.48 -3.89 1.72
CA TYR A 32 -0.25 -3.13 1.49
C TYR A 32 -0.46 -2.00 0.47
N TYR A 33 -0.99 -2.33 -0.71
CA TYR A 33 -1.16 -1.37 -1.80
C TYR A 33 -2.30 -0.39 -1.58
N SER A 34 -3.24 -0.67 -0.67
CA SER A 34 -4.39 0.20 -0.41
C SER A 34 -4.17 1.15 0.76
N GLU A 35 -3.52 0.69 1.83
CA GLU A 35 -3.40 1.44 3.09
C GLU A 35 -2.00 2.01 3.32
N LEU A 36 -0.94 1.30 2.91
CA LEU A 36 0.44 1.68 3.21
C LEU A 36 1.17 2.30 2.00
N TYR A 37 1.20 1.60 0.87
CA TYR A 37 1.92 2.05 -0.32
C TYR A 37 1.46 3.42 -0.89
N PRO A 38 0.23 3.93 -0.67
CA PRO A 38 -0.10 5.31 -1.03
C PRO A 38 0.77 6.36 -0.36
N LEU A 39 1.41 6.06 0.78
CA LEU A 39 2.39 6.94 1.42
C LEU A 39 3.63 7.18 0.56
N SER A 40 3.88 6.35 -0.46
CA SER A 40 4.95 6.54 -1.45
C SER A 40 4.92 7.90 -2.17
N GLN A 41 3.77 8.58 -2.15
CA GLN A 41 3.62 9.94 -2.70
C GLN A 41 4.40 11.00 -1.93
N VAL A 42 4.70 10.75 -0.65
CA VAL A 42 5.34 11.74 0.25
C VAL A 42 6.60 11.21 0.95
N MET A 43 6.83 9.90 0.95
CA MET A 43 8.01 9.27 1.54
C MET A 43 8.47 8.06 0.72
N ALA A 44 9.70 7.61 0.91
CA ALA A 44 10.15 6.34 0.31
C ALA A 44 9.45 5.18 1.02
N MET A 45 8.77 4.34 0.25
CA MET A 45 8.11 3.11 0.73
C MET A 45 8.80 1.89 0.12
N PRO A 46 8.95 0.79 0.89
CA PRO A 46 9.40 -0.48 0.34
C PRO A 46 8.40 -1.03 -0.67
N GLU A 47 8.85 -1.93 -1.55
CA GLU A 47 7.94 -2.80 -2.28
C GLU A 47 7.41 -3.91 -1.35
N LYS A 48 6.28 -4.53 -1.70
CA LYS A 48 5.65 -5.56 -0.85
C LYS A 48 6.58 -6.76 -0.62
N ASP A 49 7.37 -7.14 -1.62
CA ASP A 49 8.34 -8.24 -1.58
C ASP A 49 9.63 -7.91 -0.80
N GLU A 50 9.83 -6.65 -0.41
CA GLU A 50 10.94 -6.23 0.46
C GLU A 50 10.59 -6.34 1.96
N LEU A 51 9.33 -6.62 2.29
CA LEU A 51 8.90 -6.76 3.68
C LEU A 51 9.52 -8.02 4.32
N PRO A 52 10.02 -7.94 5.56
CA PRO A 52 10.77 -9.04 6.19
C PRO A 52 9.94 -10.30 6.48
N PHE A 53 8.62 -10.18 6.43
CA PHE A 53 7.65 -11.26 6.64
C PHE A 53 6.95 -11.68 5.34
N PHE A 54 7.35 -11.14 4.18
CA PHE A 54 6.86 -11.59 2.88
C PHE A 54 7.47 -12.95 2.52
N ASP A 55 6.64 -13.89 2.08
CA ASP A 55 7.03 -15.20 1.59
C ASP A 55 6.67 -15.36 0.10
N PRO A 56 7.67 -15.44 -0.82
CA PRO A 56 7.41 -15.54 -2.25
C PRO A 56 6.71 -16.83 -2.69
N ASP A 57 6.67 -17.88 -1.85
CA ASP A 57 5.97 -19.13 -2.17
C ASP A 57 4.46 -19.05 -1.86
N THR A 58 4.05 -18.10 -1.00
CA THR A 58 2.67 -18.01 -0.51
C THR A 58 2.02 -16.65 -0.75
N ASP A 59 2.80 -15.58 -0.81
CA ASP A 59 2.32 -14.21 -0.94
C ASP A 59 2.41 -13.68 -2.37
N GLU A 60 1.35 -13.00 -2.79
CA GLU A 60 1.28 -12.38 -4.11
C GLU A 60 1.62 -10.88 -4.05
N THR A 61 2.30 -10.39 -5.09
CA THR A 61 2.54 -8.96 -5.34
C THR A 61 1.78 -8.49 -6.58
N MET A 62 1.29 -7.26 -6.56
CA MET A 62 0.73 -6.64 -7.77
C MET A 62 1.86 -6.15 -8.66
N SER A 63 1.76 -6.40 -9.96
CA SER A 63 2.65 -5.78 -10.94
C SER A 63 2.46 -4.26 -10.98
N LYS A 64 3.47 -3.53 -11.46
CA LYS A 64 3.40 -2.06 -11.59
C LYS A 64 2.20 -1.59 -12.43
N ASN A 65 1.84 -2.34 -13.47
CA ASN A 65 0.70 -1.98 -14.31
C ASN A 65 -0.62 -2.15 -13.55
N GLU A 66 -0.79 -3.25 -12.81
CA GLU A 66 -1.99 -3.47 -11.99
C GLU A 66 -2.11 -2.42 -10.88
N GLN A 67 -0.98 -2.01 -10.28
CA GLN A 67 -0.96 -0.91 -9.32
C GLN A 67 -1.43 0.41 -9.96
N ILE A 68 -0.90 0.76 -11.14
CA ILE A 68 -1.30 1.97 -11.87
C ILE A 68 -2.80 1.94 -12.18
N GLU A 69 -3.30 0.85 -12.76
CA GLU A 69 -4.71 0.70 -13.11
C GLU A 69 -5.61 0.85 -11.88
N MET A 70 -5.22 0.28 -10.73
CA MET A 70 -5.95 0.42 -9.47
C MET A 70 -6.02 1.88 -9.00
N TYR A 71 -4.89 2.60 -9.02
CA TYR A 71 -4.85 3.99 -8.57
C TYR A 71 -5.59 4.94 -9.53
N GLU A 72 -5.52 4.70 -10.84
CA GLU A 72 -6.29 5.45 -11.84
C GLU A 72 -7.79 5.26 -11.63
N ALA A 73 -8.24 4.02 -11.40
CA ALA A 73 -9.64 3.73 -11.11
C ALA A 73 -10.13 4.43 -9.83
N TRP A 74 -9.31 4.50 -8.78
CA TRP A 74 -9.64 5.26 -7.56
C TRP A 74 -9.66 6.77 -7.79
N ALA A 75 -8.74 7.30 -8.60
CA ALA A 75 -8.74 8.71 -8.96
C ALA A 75 -10.01 9.07 -9.74
N GLU A 76 -10.40 8.25 -10.71
CA GLU A 76 -11.63 8.41 -11.49
C GLU A 76 -12.87 8.33 -10.60
N TYR A 77 -12.93 7.36 -9.68
CA TYR A 77 -14.01 7.24 -8.71
C TYR A 77 -14.15 8.50 -7.85
N ARG A 78 -13.04 9.03 -7.32
CA ARG A 78 -13.03 10.26 -6.53
C ARG A 78 -13.45 11.48 -7.35
N GLU A 79 -13.02 11.58 -8.60
CA GLU A 79 -13.41 12.68 -9.49
C GLU A 79 -14.90 12.64 -9.83
N ASN A 80 -15.45 11.45 -10.07
CA ASN A 80 -16.88 11.23 -10.28
C ASN A 80 -17.70 11.60 -9.04
N LEU A 81 -17.22 11.31 -7.82
CA LEU A 81 -17.88 11.77 -6.59
C LEU A 81 -17.82 13.29 -6.43
N ARG A 82 -16.71 13.92 -6.84
CA ARG A 82 -16.50 15.37 -6.74
C ARG A 82 -17.36 16.16 -7.72
N THR A 83 -17.50 15.67 -8.95
CA THR A 83 -18.11 16.40 -10.07
C THR A 83 -19.47 15.85 -10.48
N GLY A 84 -19.80 14.63 -10.07
CA GLY A 84 -21.06 13.97 -10.40
C GLY A 84 -22.23 14.61 -9.67
N THR A 85 -22.94 15.49 -10.36
CA THR A 85 -24.31 15.83 -9.99
C THR A 85 -25.20 14.60 -10.19
N LYS A 86 -25.90 14.15 -9.12
CA LYS A 86 -27.03 13.23 -9.30
C LYS A 86 -27.99 13.87 -10.31
N PRO A 87 -28.47 13.16 -11.34
CA PRO A 87 -29.54 13.71 -12.16
C PRO A 87 -30.73 13.99 -11.22
N ASP A 88 -31.21 15.23 -11.23
CA ASP A 88 -32.41 15.62 -10.50
C ASP A 88 -33.54 14.62 -10.84
N LYS A 89 -34.17 14.07 -9.81
CA LYS A 89 -35.34 13.20 -9.95
C LYS A 89 -36.59 14.03 -10.23
#